data_AF-A0A9P4USL1-F1
#
_entry.id   AF-A0A9P4USL1-F1
#
_cell.length_a   1.000
_cell.length_b   1.000
_cell.length_c   1.000
_cell.angle_alpha   90.00
_cell.angle_beta   90.00
_cell.angle_gamma   90.00
#
_symmetry.space_group_name_H-M   'P 1'
#
loop_
_entity.id
_entity.type
_entity.pdbx_description
1 polymer ?
#
loop_
_entity_poly.entity_id
_entity_poly.type
_entity_poly.pdbx_seq_one_letter_code
_entity_poly.pdbx_strand_id
1 'polypeptide(L)' 'MITDNALYTLAIFLGSAAMLMIVLYHFLEVNAKDGAPLTSQRKADSLPAKSR' A
#
# COMPACT_ATOMS: atom_id res chain seq x y z
N MET A 1 28.75 4.75 -8.89
CA MET A 1 27.40 5.23 -9.23
C MET A 1 26.61 4.06 -9.74
N ILE A 2 25.37 3.91 -9.30
CA ILE A 2 24.42 2.99 -9.96
C ILE A 2 24.21 3.50 -11.38
N THR A 3 24.28 2.62 -12.38
CA THR A 3 24.08 2.96 -13.78
C THR A 3 22.59 3.16 -14.08
N ASP A 4 22.24 4.01 -15.02
CA ASP A 4 20.83 4.29 -15.39
C ASP A 4 20.03 3.03 -15.70
N ASN A 5 20.68 2.05 -16.35
CA ASN A 5 20.04 0.76 -16.65
C ASN A 5 19.66 -0.04 -15.39
N ALA A 6 20.49 0.02 -14.35
CA ALA A 6 20.20 -0.64 -13.07
C ALA A 6 19.08 0.08 -12.32
N LEU A 7 19.03 1.41 -12.38
CA LEU A 7 17.96 2.20 -11.79
C LEU A 7 16.61 1.98 -12.50
N TYR A 8 16.61 1.91 -13.83
CA TYR A 8 15.44 1.59 -14.65
C TYR A 8 14.90 0.19 -14.33
N THR A 9 15.78 -0.80 -14.27
CA THR A 9 15.42 -2.19 -13.93
C THR A 9 14.83 -2.28 -12.53
N LEU A 10 15.44 -1.58 -11.56
CA LEU A 10 14.94 -1.52 -10.19
C LEU A 10 13.56 -0.86 -10.12
N ALA A 11 13.34 0.22 -10.88
CA ALA A 11 12.04 0.90 -10.93
C ALA A 11 10.93 0.00 -11.48
N ILE A 12 11.21 -0.77 -12.54
CA ILE A 12 10.24 -1.74 -13.08
C ILE A 12 9.94 -2.85 -12.06
N PHE A 13 10.98 -3.40 -11.41
CA PHE A 13 10.79 -4.43 -10.40
C PHE A 13 9.95 -3.92 -9.23
N LEU A 14 10.31 -2.76 -8.67
CA LEU A 14 9.59 -2.17 -7.55
C LEU A 14 8.16 -1.77 -7.94
N GLY A 15 7.98 -1.21 -9.15
CA GLY A 15 6.66 -0.83 -9.66
C GLY A 15 5.73 -2.02 -9.86
N SER A 16 6.24 -3.12 -10.44
CA SER A 16 5.47 -4.36 -10.61
C SER A 16 5.16 -5.03 -9.26
N ALA A 17 6.12 -5.06 -8.33
CA ALA A 17 5.90 -5.53 -6.97
C ALA A 17 4.83 -4.70 -6.23
N ALA A 18 4.85 -3.37 -6.39
CA ALA A 18 3.86 -2.48 -5.82
C ALA A 18 2.46 -2.73 -6.39
N MET A 19 2.34 -2.92 -7.71
CA MET A 19 1.05 -3.26 -8.35
C MET A 19 0.48 -4.57 -7.81
N LEU A 20 1.31 -5.60 -7.63
CA LEU A 20 0.87 -6.87 -7.03
C LEU A 20 0.40 -6.68 -5.58
N MET A 21 1.11 -5.89 -4.78
CA MET A 21 0.74 -5.61 -3.38
C MET A 21 -0.58 -4.83 -3.27
N ILE A 22 -0.87 -3.91 -4.19
CA ILE A 22 -2.14 -3.15 -4.23
C ILE A 22 -3.32 -4.08 -4.53
N VAL A 23 -3.18 -4.95 -5.54
CA VAL A 23 -4.24 -5.92 -5.89
C VAL A 23 -4.47 -6.91 -4.75
N LEU A 24 -3.40 -7.41 -4.13
CA LEU A 24 -3.50 -8.29 -2.97
C LEU A 24 -4.23 -7.62 -1.80
N TYR A 25 -3.91 -6.36 -1.51
CA TYR A 25 -4.61 -5.59 -0.48
C TYR A 25 -6.11 -5.52 -0.77
N HIS A 26 -6.50 -5.18 -2.00
CA HIS A 26 -7.91 -5.08 -2.37
C HIS A 26 -8.63 -6.43 -2.31
N PHE A 27 -7.95 -7.49 -2.74
CA PHE A 27 -8.46 -8.86 -2.63
C PHE A 27 -8.73 -9.24 -1.17
N LEU A 28 -7.78 -8.99 -0.26
CA LEU A 28 -7.95 -9.29 1.16
C LEU A 28 -9.02 -8.41 1.81
N GLU A 29 -9.10 -7.13 1.46
CA GLU A 29 -10.09 -6.19 2.00
C GLU A 29 -11.52 -6.60 1.63
N VAL A 30 -11.77 -7.04 0.39
CA VAL A 30 -13.10 -7.48 -0.06
C VAL A 30 -13.51 -8.83 0.56
N ASN A 31 -12.55 -9.73 0.81
CA ASN A 31 -12.81 -11.06 1.36
C ASN A 31 -12.79 -11.11 2.90
N ALA A 32 -12.45 -10.02 3.57
CA ALA A 32 -12.47 -9.95 5.02
C ALA A 32 -13.92 -10.04 5.53
N LYS A 33 -14.16 -10.91 6.52
CA LYS A 33 -15.49 -11.15 7.11
C LYS A 33 -15.92 -10.03 8.06
N ASP A 34 -14.96 -9.29 8.61
CA ASP A 34 -15.19 -8.11 9.43
C ASP A 34 -15.33 -6.91 8.49
N GLY A 35 -16.57 -6.51 8.20
CA GLY A 35 -16.92 -5.56 7.13
C GLY A 35 -16.48 -4.10 7.31
N ALA A 36 -15.48 -3.83 8.16
CA ALA A 36 -14.87 -2.52 8.27
C ALA A 36 -13.69 -2.42 7.29
N PRO A 37 -13.72 -1.49 6.32
CA PRO A 37 -12.61 -1.35 5.38
C PRO A 37 -11.36 -0.88 6.13
N LEU A 38 -10.25 -1.61 5.98
CA LEU A 38 -8.99 -1.37 6.71
C LEU A 38 -8.43 0.04 6.44
N THR A 39 -8.75 0.62 5.28
CA THR A 39 -8.42 2.02 4.93
C THR A 39 -9.05 3.03 5.88
N SER A 40 -10.27 2.77 6.36
CA SER A 40 -10.99 3.67 7.26
C SER A 40 -10.43 3.61 8.68
N GLN A 41 -10.00 2.43 9.14
CA GLN A 41 -9.33 2.28 10.44
C GLN A 41 -7.96 2.96 10.44
N ARG A 42 -7.14 2.77 9.39
CA ARG A 42 -5.83 3.44 9.29
C ARG A 42 -5.92 4.96 9.18
N LYS A 43 -6.93 5.49 8.48
CA LYS A 43 -7.18 6.94 8.45
C LYS A 43 -7.47 7.49 9.85
N ALA A 44 -8.23 6.77 10.68
CA ALA A 44 -8.50 7.16 12.05
C ALA A 44 -7.22 7.15 12.92
N ASP A 45 -6.35 6.14 12.76
CA ASP A 45 -5.09 6.04 13.52
C ASP A 45 -4.05 7.10 13.11
N SER A 46 -4.08 7.56 11.86
CA SER A 46 -3.13 8.55 11.33
C SER A 46 -3.48 10.01 11.67
N LEU A 47 -4.66 10.27 12.27
CA LEU A 47 -5.04 11.60 12.73
C LEU A 47 -4.56 11.78 14.19
N PRO A 48 -3.80 12.84 14.51
CA PRO A 48 -3.44 13.12 15.90
C PRO A 48 -4.73 13.32 16.69
N ALA A 49 -4.84 12.66 17.84
CA ALA A 49 -5.97 12.79 18.75
C ALA A 49 -6.22 14.28 18.97
N LYS A 50 -7.36 14.76 18.45
CA LYS A 50 -7.77 16.17 18.46
C LYS A 50 -7.59 16.72 19.88
N SER A 51 -6.56 17.54 20.09
CA SER A 51 -6.37 18.29 21.33
C SER A 51 -7.63 19.12 21.51
N ARG A 52 -8.42 18.73 22.50
CA ARG A 52 -9.54 19.52 23.01
C ARG A 52 -9.02 20.78 23.67
#